data_AF-A0A6M4ME42-F1
#
_entry.id   AF-A0A6M4ME42-F1
#
_cell.length_a   1.000
_cell.length_b   1.000
_cell.length_c   1.000
_cell.angle_alpha   90.00
_cell.angle_beta   90.00
_cell.angle_gamma   90.00
#
_symmetry.space_group_name_H-M   'P 1'
#
loop_
_entity.id
_entity.type
_entity.pdbx_description
1 polymer ?
#
loop_
_entity_poly.entity_id
_entity_poly.type
_entity_poly.pdbx_seq_one_letter_code
_entity_poly.pdbx_strand_id
1 'polypeptide(L)'
;MGSSMPERNAQPALPFINSAALWHVMKIGQERTRVILVDDFLTDLTALQHEAYTAQYDGEGGTYYPGIRAAMPTETTKAIMQACAGAISQTYQRPPTSHYHVYNGFYSVATTAPAALTPLQRIPHFDSVKDGDFAVMLYVNTGEFSGTGFYRHSSGFENISEARWPHFREARKQDATQAGEAKTGYFTGSDNAYTLMGSIAYRANRLVIYPASLLHSGLVKGRGDLAASPSSGRLTANLFVSVGG
;
A
#
# COMPACT_ATOMS: atom_id res chain seq x y z
N MET A 1 19.36 -11.61 -48.65
CA MET A 1 18.12 -12.01 -47.95
C MET A 1 18.53 -12.45 -46.55
N GLY A 2 18.04 -11.76 -45.52
CA GLY A 2 18.42 -12.03 -44.14
C GLY A 2 17.99 -10.87 -43.26
N SER A 3 16.68 -10.75 -43.02
CA SER A 3 16.15 -9.87 -41.99
C SER A 3 15.85 -10.73 -40.78
N SER A 4 16.71 -10.66 -39.76
CA SER A 4 16.44 -11.24 -38.45
C SER A 4 15.34 -10.40 -37.79
N MET A 5 14.16 -10.98 -37.61
CA MET A 5 13.16 -10.41 -36.71
C MET A 5 13.73 -10.41 -35.29
N PRO A 6 13.54 -9.35 -34.50
CA PRO A 6 13.90 -9.41 -33.09
C PRO A 6 12.98 -10.43 -32.40
N GLU A 7 13.59 -11.35 -31.67
CA GLU A 7 12.89 -12.26 -30.76
C GLU A 7 12.02 -11.41 -29.81
N ARG A 8 10.71 -11.59 -29.93
CA ARG A 8 9.79 -11.16 -28.87
C ARG A 8 10.12 -12.04 -27.66
N ASN A 9 10.87 -11.50 -26.71
CA ASN A 9 10.92 -12.03 -25.35
C ASN A 9 9.46 -12.08 -24.85
N ALA A 10 8.88 -13.28 -24.85
CA ALA A 10 7.62 -13.53 -24.19
C ALA A 10 7.86 -13.25 -22.70
N GLN A 11 7.34 -12.13 -22.21
CA GLN A 11 7.26 -11.89 -20.77
C GLN A 11 6.51 -13.08 -20.14
N PRO A 12 6.98 -13.64 -19.03
CA PRO A 12 6.21 -14.66 -18.34
C PRO A 12 4.85 -14.05 -17.97
N ALA A 13 3.77 -14.68 -18.45
CA ALA A 13 2.44 -14.41 -17.91
C ALA A 13 2.55 -14.59 -16.40
N LEU A 14 2.08 -13.59 -15.63
CA LEU A 14 2.15 -13.65 -14.17
C LEU A 14 1.68 -15.03 -13.65
N PRO A 15 2.32 -15.57 -12.61
CA PRO A 15 1.91 -16.82 -12.01
C PRO A 15 0.47 -16.69 -11.53
N PHE A 16 -0.33 -17.71 -11.85
CA PHE A 16 -1.76 -17.75 -11.64
C PHE A 16 -2.15 -17.34 -10.21
N ILE A 17 -3.26 -16.62 -10.10
CA ILE A 17 -3.96 -16.40 -8.83
C ILE A 17 -4.24 -17.76 -8.19
N ASN A 18 -3.86 -17.92 -6.93
CA ASN A 18 -4.08 -19.17 -6.22
C ASN A 18 -5.57 -19.37 -5.95
N SER A 19 -6.16 -20.41 -6.54
CA SER A 19 -7.57 -20.76 -6.31
C SER A 19 -7.86 -21.20 -4.87
N ALA A 20 -6.82 -21.58 -4.12
CA ALA A 20 -6.89 -21.90 -2.70
C ALA A 20 -6.49 -20.70 -1.79
N ALA A 21 -6.33 -19.49 -2.34
CA ALA A 21 -6.04 -18.30 -1.55
C ALA A 21 -7.10 -18.08 -0.46
N LEU A 22 -6.66 -17.65 0.72
CA LEU A 22 -7.52 -17.50 1.89
C LEU A 22 -7.99 -16.05 2.01
N TRP A 23 -9.26 -15.81 1.71
CA TRP A 23 -9.87 -14.48 1.73
C TRP A 23 -10.53 -14.19 3.06
N HIS A 24 -10.17 -13.06 3.68
CA HIS A 24 -10.71 -12.59 4.94
C HIS A 24 -11.13 -11.13 4.82
N VAL A 25 -12.22 -10.77 5.48
CA VAL A 25 -12.63 -9.36 5.62
C VAL A 25 -12.60 -8.99 7.09
N MET A 26 -11.65 -8.13 7.44
CA MET A 26 -11.52 -7.56 8.77
C MET A 26 -12.35 -6.28 8.88
N LYS A 27 -12.73 -5.91 10.10
CA LYS A 27 -13.35 -4.63 10.41
C LYS A 27 -12.43 -3.89 11.37
N ILE A 28 -11.91 -2.75 10.94
CA ILE A 28 -10.95 -1.95 11.69
C ILE A 28 -11.66 -0.72 12.27
N GLY A 29 -11.31 -0.37 13.51
CA GLY A 29 -11.76 0.86 14.14
C GLY A 29 -13.24 0.89 14.53
N GLN A 30 -13.68 2.07 14.95
CA GLN A 30 -15.07 2.35 15.33
C GLN A 30 -15.97 2.52 14.09
N GLU A 31 -15.43 3.01 12.97
CA GLU A 31 -16.15 3.07 11.69
C GLU A 31 -16.35 1.67 11.09
N ARG A 32 -15.70 0.65 11.67
CA ARG A 32 -15.75 -0.76 11.23
C ARG A 32 -15.36 -0.89 9.76
N THR A 33 -14.40 -0.08 9.33
CA THR A 33 -13.89 -0.03 7.96
C THR A 33 -13.48 -1.43 7.54
N ARG A 34 -14.03 -1.91 6.43
CA ARG A 34 -13.69 -3.23 5.90
C ARG A 34 -12.28 -3.16 5.33
N VAL A 35 -11.47 -4.16 5.63
CA VAL A 35 -10.14 -4.37 5.04
C VAL A 35 -10.10 -5.81 4.55
N ILE A 36 -9.86 -6.00 3.26
CA ILE A 36 -9.73 -7.33 2.66
C ILE A 36 -8.28 -7.77 2.87
N LEU A 37 -8.12 -8.99 3.36
CA LEU A 37 -6.83 -9.65 3.56
C LEU A 37 -6.86 -10.97 2.79
N VAL A 38 -5.82 -11.24 2.03
CA VAL A 38 -5.71 -12.48 1.24
C VAL A 38 -4.36 -13.11 1.52
N ASP A 39 -4.37 -14.30 2.10
CA ASP A 39 -3.16 -15.09 2.28
C ASP A 39 -2.94 -16.04 1.10
N ASP A 40 -1.66 -16.24 0.76
CA ASP A 40 -1.21 -17.09 -0.33
C ASP A 40 -1.85 -16.71 -1.68
N PHE A 41 -1.85 -15.40 -1.99
CA PHE A 41 -2.58 -14.80 -3.12
C PHE A 41 -2.15 -15.32 -4.50
N LEU A 42 -0.84 -15.40 -4.74
CA LEU A 42 -0.27 -16.00 -5.95
C LEU A 42 0.11 -17.46 -5.71
N THR A 43 0.08 -18.29 -6.75
CA THR A 43 0.62 -19.66 -6.67
C THR A 43 2.12 -19.69 -6.42
N ASP A 44 2.84 -18.68 -6.92
CA ASP A 44 4.27 -18.48 -6.74
C ASP A 44 4.59 -16.98 -6.81
N LEU A 45 5.56 -16.51 -6.01
CA LEU A 45 6.04 -15.13 -6.02
C LEU A 45 7.23 -14.90 -6.95
N THR A 46 7.89 -15.96 -7.41
CA THR A 46 9.19 -15.88 -8.08
C THR A 46 9.20 -14.92 -9.28
N ALA A 47 8.16 -14.96 -10.13
CA ALA A 47 8.09 -14.07 -11.29
C ALA A 47 7.92 -12.60 -10.89
N LEU A 48 7.08 -12.31 -9.88
CA LEU A 48 6.85 -10.96 -9.37
C LEU A 48 8.12 -10.42 -8.67
N GLN A 49 8.81 -11.28 -7.92
CA GLN A 49 10.10 -10.99 -7.31
C GLN A 49 11.15 -10.66 -8.38
N HIS A 50 11.29 -11.49 -9.40
CA HIS A 50 12.23 -11.24 -10.50
C HIS A 50 11.93 -9.92 -11.22
N GLU A 51 10.65 -9.63 -11.49
CA GLU A 51 10.23 -8.37 -12.08
C GLU A 51 10.62 -7.18 -11.19
N ALA A 52 10.34 -7.26 -9.89
CA ALA A 52 10.72 -6.22 -8.95
C ALA A 52 12.24 -6.05 -8.84
N TYR A 53 13.01 -7.14 -8.79
CA TYR A 53 14.48 -7.07 -8.57
C TYR A 53 15.24 -6.51 -9.76
N THR A 54 14.66 -6.58 -10.96
CA THR A 54 15.25 -6.07 -12.20
C THR A 54 14.72 -4.69 -12.61
N ALA A 55 13.73 -4.17 -11.89
CA ALA A 55 13.14 -2.87 -12.15
C ALA A 55 14.10 -1.71 -11.81
N GLN A 56 13.84 -0.55 -12.41
CA GLN A 56 14.60 0.68 -12.14
C GLN A 56 13.93 1.46 -11.02
N TYR A 57 14.66 1.67 -9.92
CA TYR A 57 14.16 2.35 -8.74
C TYR A 57 14.70 3.77 -8.64
N ASP A 58 13.80 4.71 -8.41
CA ASP A 58 14.13 6.10 -8.15
C ASP A 58 13.59 6.56 -6.79
N GLY A 59 14.27 7.52 -6.18
CA GLY A 59 13.76 8.21 -5.01
C GLY A 59 12.66 9.19 -5.42
N GLU A 60 11.42 8.96 -4.97
CA GLU A 60 10.34 9.92 -5.20
C GLU A 60 10.41 11.05 -4.16
N GLY A 61 10.99 12.19 -4.55
CA GLY A 61 10.87 13.42 -3.76
C GLY A 61 9.40 13.86 -3.66
N GLY A 62 8.94 14.20 -2.45
CA GLY A 62 7.64 14.85 -2.25
C GLY A 62 6.43 13.91 -2.09
N THR A 63 6.62 12.59 -2.02
CA THR A 63 5.54 11.64 -1.71
C THR A 63 5.53 11.23 -0.23
N TYR A 64 4.43 10.63 0.23
CA TYR A 64 4.34 10.08 1.59
C TYR A 64 5.18 8.82 1.80
N TYR A 65 5.71 8.21 0.73
CA TYR A 65 6.45 6.97 0.84
C TYR A 65 7.92 7.21 1.23
N PRO A 66 8.42 6.63 2.32
CA PRO A 66 9.77 6.86 2.83
C PRO A 66 10.79 5.87 2.22
N GLY A 67 11.01 5.97 0.91
CA GLY A 67 12.00 5.14 0.23
C GLY A 67 12.02 5.30 -1.28
N ILE A 68 12.39 4.22 -1.97
CA ILE A 68 12.52 4.18 -3.43
C ILE A 68 11.39 3.37 -4.06
N ARG A 69 11.05 3.71 -5.31
CA ARG A 69 9.98 3.06 -6.06
C ARG A 69 10.37 2.78 -7.50
N ALA A 70 9.79 1.72 -8.05
CA ALA A 70 9.86 1.39 -9.46
C ALA A 70 8.45 1.19 -10.01
N ALA A 71 8.19 1.67 -11.23
CA ALA A 71 6.91 1.46 -11.90
C ALA A 71 6.70 -0.04 -12.18
N MET A 72 5.49 -0.52 -11.93
CA MET A 72 5.09 -1.87 -12.29
C MET A 72 4.67 -1.93 -13.77
N PRO A 73 5.00 -3.00 -14.51
CA PRO A 73 4.42 -3.29 -15.80
C PRO A 73 2.89 -3.30 -15.77
N THR A 74 2.29 -2.70 -16.80
CA THR A 74 0.83 -2.56 -16.92
C THR A 74 0.09 -3.90 -16.91
N GLU A 75 0.64 -4.93 -17.54
CA GLU A 75 0.01 -6.25 -17.55
C GLU A 75 0.01 -6.88 -16.15
N THR A 76 1.07 -6.61 -15.37
CA THR A 76 1.16 -7.06 -13.98
C THR A 76 0.08 -6.42 -13.11
N THR A 77 -0.07 -5.10 -13.21
CA THR A 77 -1.09 -4.38 -12.43
C THR A 77 -2.52 -4.77 -12.84
N LYS A 78 -2.77 -4.96 -14.14
CA LYS A 78 -4.08 -5.42 -14.65
C LYS A 78 -4.46 -6.79 -14.10
N ALA A 79 -3.57 -7.76 -14.10
CA ALA A 79 -3.89 -9.11 -13.64
C ALA A 79 -4.23 -9.14 -12.13
N ILE A 80 -3.44 -8.45 -11.31
CA ILE A 80 -3.71 -8.31 -9.86
C ILE A 80 -5.09 -7.65 -9.66
N MET A 81 -5.36 -6.58 -10.41
CA MET A 81 -6.63 -5.86 -10.30
C MET A 81 -7.82 -6.71 -10.74
N GLN A 82 -7.71 -7.44 -11.86
CA GLN A 82 -8.75 -8.36 -12.34
C GLN A 82 -9.11 -9.41 -11.28
N ALA A 83 -8.12 -9.94 -10.58
CA ALA A 83 -8.32 -10.90 -9.49
C ALA A 83 -9.02 -10.29 -8.26
N CYS A 84 -8.76 -9.01 -7.97
CA CYS A 84 -9.29 -8.33 -6.79
C CYS A 84 -10.68 -7.70 -7.01
N ALA A 85 -11.04 -7.40 -8.27
CA ALA A 85 -12.24 -6.62 -8.61
C ALA A 85 -13.53 -7.18 -8.00
N GLY A 86 -13.75 -8.50 -8.10
CA GLY A 86 -14.95 -9.14 -7.55
C GLY A 86 -15.05 -9.01 -6.02
N ALA A 87 -13.94 -9.22 -5.32
CA ALA A 87 -13.88 -9.10 -3.86
C ALA A 87 -14.11 -7.66 -3.40
N ILE A 88 -13.57 -6.66 -4.13
CA ILE A 88 -13.83 -5.25 -3.85
C ILE A 88 -15.30 -4.92 -4.10
N SER A 89 -15.88 -5.34 -5.23
CA SER A 89 -17.30 -5.09 -5.52
C SER A 89 -18.21 -5.67 -4.44
N GLN A 90 -17.97 -6.92 -4.04
CA GLN A 90 -18.78 -7.57 -3.00
C GLN A 90 -18.61 -6.90 -1.63
N THR A 91 -17.37 -6.59 -1.24
CA THR A 91 -17.06 -6.05 0.10
C THR A 91 -17.57 -4.63 0.28
N TYR A 92 -17.48 -3.82 -0.76
CA TYR A 92 -17.85 -2.39 -0.72
C TYR A 92 -19.15 -2.08 -1.48
N GLN A 93 -19.92 -3.12 -1.83
CA GLN A 93 -21.23 -3.01 -2.47
C GLN A 93 -21.22 -2.17 -3.76
N ARG A 94 -20.15 -2.32 -4.57
CA ARG A 94 -20.07 -1.68 -5.88
C ARG A 94 -20.85 -2.50 -6.91
N PRO A 95 -21.47 -1.85 -7.92
CA PRO A 95 -22.10 -2.55 -9.03
C PRO A 95 -21.18 -3.61 -9.66
N PRO A 96 -21.71 -4.77 -10.09
CA PRO A 96 -20.92 -5.75 -10.83
C PRO A 96 -20.34 -5.21 -12.15
N THR A 97 -20.97 -4.16 -12.70
CA THR A 97 -20.53 -3.45 -13.91
C THR A 97 -19.49 -2.36 -13.65
N SER A 98 -19.07 -2.16 -12.39
CA SER A 98 -18.06 -1.15 -12.06
C SER A 98 -16.74 -1.41 -12.76
N HIS A 99 -16.13 -0.33 -13.26
CA HIS A 99 -14.83 -0.38 -13.93
C HIS A 99 -13.72 0.01 -12.96
N TYR A 100 -12.77 -0.91 -12.75
CA TYR A 100 -11.62 -0.69 -11.88
C TYR A 100 -10.42 -0.23 -12.71
N HIS A 101 -9.95 0.99 -12.46
CA HIS A 101 -8.81 1.58 -13.14
C HIS A 101 -7.63 1.72 -12.18
N VAL A 102 -6.52 1.04 -12.49
CA VAL A 102 -5.25 1.23 -11.78
C VAL A 102 -4.58 2.49 -12.36
N TYR A 103 -4.59 3.59 -11.60
CA TYR A 103 -3.97 4.83 -12.07
C TYR A 103 -2.48 4.90 -11.74
N ASN A 104 -2.03 4.17 -10.71
CA ASN A 104 -0.62 4.04 -10.36
C ASN A 104 -0.32 2.62 -9.86
N GLY A 105 0.86 2.08 -10.20
CA GLY A 105 1.34 0.79 -9.73
C GLY A 105 2.85 0.82 -9.49
N PHE A 106 3.28 0.52 -8.27
CA PHE A 106 4.68 0.62 -7.86
C PHE A 106 5.15 -0.57 -7.04
N TYR A 107 6.34 -1.07 -7.38
CA TYR A 107 7.19 -1.74 -6.42
C TYR A 107 7.82 -0.69 -5.50
N SER A 108 7.70 -0.87 -4.20
CA SER A 108 8.20 0.08 -3.22
C SER A 108 9.08 -0.60 -2.17
N VAL A 109 10.21 0.01 -1.85
CA VAL A 109 11.13 -0.44 -0.78
C VAL A 109 11.37 0.70 0.19
N ALA A 110 11.12 0.47 1.48
CA ALA A 110 11.41 1.46 2.51
C ALA A 110 12.92 1.54 2.72
N THR A 111 13.51 2.72 2.48
CA THR A 111 14.97 2.90 2.54
C THR A 111 15.37 4.19 3.26
N THR A 112 14.43 5.10 3.49
CA THR A 112 14.72 6.38 4.14
C THR A 112 15.01 6.15 5.63
N ALA A 113 16.19 6.59 6.07
CA ALA A 113 16.58 6.54 7.47
C ALA A 113 15.65 7.40 8.34
N PRO A 114 15.36 7.01 9.60
CA PRO A 114 14.48 7.76 10.51
C PRO A 114 14.78 9.25 10.62
N ALA A 115 16.07 9.62 10.63
CA ALA A 115 16.51 11.02 10.71
C ALA A 115 16.29 11.83 9.42
N ALA A 116 16.16 11.16 8.27
CA ALA A 116 15.95 11.77 6.96
C ALA A 116 14.47 11.88 6.56
N LEU A 117 13.54 11.38 7.39
CA LEU A 117 12.11 11.45 7.12
C LEU A 117 11.63 12.90 7.11
N THR A 118 10.81 13.26 6.13
CA THR A 118 10.05 14.52 6.16
C THR A 118 8.98 14.48 7.26
N PRO A 119 8.49 15.63 7.76
CA PRO A 119 7.46 15.64 8.81
C PRO A 119 6.21 14.80 8.47
N LEU A 120 5.79 14.78 7.20
CA LEU A 120 4.63 14.02 6.75
C LEU A 120 4.86 12.50 6.72
N GLN A 121 6.12 12.05 6.59
CA GLN A 121 6.48 10.63 6.66
C GLN A 121 6.57 10.10 8.11
N ARG A 122 6.46 10.97 9.11
CA ARG A 122 6.56 10.63 10.55
C ARG A 122 5.20 10.48 11.23
N ILE A 123 4.11 10.49 10.46
CA ILE A 123 2.74 10.38 10.96
C ILE A 123 1.90 9.54 9.98
N PRO A 124 0.75 9.00 10.42
CA PRO A 124 -0.17 8.30 9.53
C PRO A 124 -0.64 9.19 8.37
N HIS A 125 -0.83 8.56 7.22
CA HIS A 125 -1.30 9.21 5.99
C HIS A 125 -2.51 8.47 5.42
N PHE A 126 -3.06 9.04 4.35
CA PHE A 126 -4.10 8.47 3.51
C PHE A 126 -3.73 8.82 2.05
N ASP A 127 -4.19 8.03 1.11
CA ASP A 127 -3.76 8.12 -0.30
C ASP A 127 -4.71 8.95 -1.16
N SER A 128 -6.00 8.96 -0.83
CA SER A 128 -7.02 9.72 -1.56
C SER A 128 -8.22 10.05 -0.69
N VAL A 129 -8.91 11.15 -1.02
CA VAL A 129 -10.17 11.54 -0.39
C VAL A 129 -11.40 11.03 -1.15
N LYS A 130 -11.22 10.56 -2.38
CA LYS A 130 -12.31 10.20 -3.29
C LYS A 130 -12.95 8.88 -2.86
N ASP A 131 -14.28 8.86 -2.87
CA ASP A 131 -14.99 7.60 -2.70
C ASP A 131 -14.71 6.67 -3.89
N GLY A 132 -14.51 5.39 -3.59
CA GLY A 132 -14.17 4.39 -4.61
C GLY A 132 -12.69 4.30 -4.96
N ASP A 133 -11.82 5.11 -4.34
CA ASP A 133 -10.39 4.89 -4.43
C ASP A 133 -9.93 3.85 -3.38
N PHE A 134 -9.07 2.92 -3.80
CA PHE A 134 -8.53 1.84 -2.97
C PHE A 134 -7.01 1.75 -3.11
N ALA A 135 -6.37 1.39 -2.00
CA ALA A 135 -5.00 0.88 -1.99
C ALA A 135 -5.04 -0.65 -1.98
N VAL A 136 -4.33 -1.27 -2.93
CA VAL A 136 -4.10 -2.71 -3.00
C VAL A 136 -2.61 -2.94 -2.83
N MET A 137 -2.21 -3.66 -1.78
CA MET A 137 -0.80 -3.85 -1.45
C MET A 137 -0.50 -5.34 -1.24
N LEU A 138 0.52 -5.85 -1.93
CA LEU A 138 1.04 -7.20 -1.78
C LEU A 138 2.43 -7.16 -1.14
N TYR A 139 2.63 -7.95 -0.08
CA TYR A 139 3.93 -8.16 0.56
C TYR A 139 4.73 -9.21 -0.24
N VAL A 140 5.89 -8.83 -0.77
CA VAL A 140 6.57 -9.61 -1.84
C VAL A 140 7.73 -10.46 -1.32
N ASN A 141 8.61 -9.90 -0.50
CA ASN A 141 9.80 -10.63 -0.06
C ASN A 141 9.50 -11.52 1.14
N THR A 142 10.25 -12.62 1.27
CA THR A 142 10.26 -13.38 2.52
C THR A 142 11.19 -12.71 3.52
N GLY A 143 10.76 -12.60 4.78
CA GLY A 143 11.56 -12.02 5.84
C GLY A 143 10.72 -11.57 7.02
N GLU A 144 11.39 -11.24 8.11
CA GLU A 144 10.77 -10.66 9.31
C GLU A 144 10.68 -9.14 9.15
N PHE A 145 9.67 -8.70 8.39
CA PHE A 145 9.41 -7.29 8.16
C PHE A 145 8.21 -6.79 8.97
N SER A 146 8.16 -5.48 9.18
CA SER A 146 7.06 -4.84 9.86
C SER A 146 5.84 -4.69 8.96
N GLY A 147 4.67 -4.84 9.54
CA GLY A 147 3.39 -4.78 8.85
C GLY A 147 2.91 -3.36 8.53
N THR A 148 1.58 -3.22 8.46
CA THR A 148 0.89 -1.94 8.26
C THR A 148 -0.09 -1.72 9.41
N GLY A 149 -0.08 -0.53 9.99
CA GLY A 149 -1.00 -0.09 11.03
C GLY A 149 -2.08 0.82 10.46
N PHE A 150 -3.26 0.78 11.07
CA PHE A 150 -4.40 1.64 10.76
C PHE A 150 -4.75 2.51 11.96
N TYR A 151 -5.12 3.77 11.71
CA TYR A 151 -5.16 4.79 12.75
C TYR A 151 -6.46 5.58 12.78
N ARG A 152 -6.79 6.09 13.96
CA ARG A 152 -7.78 7.15 14.14
C ARG A 152 -7.08 8.41 14.60
N HIS A 153 -7.49 9.55 14.05
CA HIS A 153 -7.01 10.85 14.49
C HIS A 153 -7.77 11.37 15.72
N SER A 154 -7.19 12.31 16.48
CA SER A 154 -7.78 13.00 17.64
C SER A 154 -9.11 13.69 17.30
N SER A 155 -9.29 14.13 16.05
CA SER A 155 -10.57 14.64 15.53
C SER A 155 -11.68 13.59 15.43
N GLY A 156 -11.40 12.32 15.74
CA GLY A 156 -12.33 11.20 15.66
C GLY A 156 -12.40 10.52 14.29
N PHE A 157 -11.68 10.99 13.28
CA PHE A 157 -11.74 10.43 11.93
C PHE A 157 -10.80 9.25 11.71
N GLU A 158 -11.30 8.22 11.04
CA GLU A 158 -10.55 7.04 10.59
C GLU A 158 -10.36 7.07 9.07
N ASN A 159 -11.42 7.40 8.33
CA ASN A 159 -11.39 7.68 6.89
C ASN A 159 -11.47 9.19 6.60
N ILE A 160 -10.59 9.69 5.74
CA ILE A 160 -10.54 11.09 5.31
C ILE A 160 -11.24 11.25 3.97
N SER A 161 -12.55 11.43 3.99
CA SER A 161 -13.33 11.73 2.78
C SER A 161 -13.19 13.20 2.35
N GLU A 162 -13.65 13.52 1.14
CA GLU A 162 -13.69 14.91 0.64
C GLU A 162 -14.38 15.87 1.61
N ALA A 163 -15.50 15.46 2.21
CA ALA A 163 -16.24 16.27 3.18
C ALA A 163 -15.48 16.46 4.51
N ARG A 164 -14.65 15.49 4.91
CA ARG A 164 -13.88 15.52 6.17
C ARG A 164 -12.55 16.24 6.01
N TRP A 165 -12.00 16.31 4.80
CA TRP A 165 -10.68 16.85 4.53
C TRP A 165 -10.45 18.27 5.06
N PRO A 166 -11.35 19.26 4.88
CA PRO A 166 -11.11 20.61 5.39
C PRO A 166 -10.91 20.65 6.91
N HIS A 167 -11.74 19.92 7.66
CA HIS A 167 -11.64 19.85 9.12
C HIS A 167 -10.39 19.06 9.55
N PHE A 168 -10.12 17.92 8.92
CA PHE A 168 -8.94 17.11 9.23
C PHE A 168 -7.64 17.87 9.00
N ARG A 169 -7.55 18.61 7.89
CA ARG A 169 -6.38 19.44 7.56
C ARG A 169 -6.16 20.52 8.61
N GLU A 170 -7.21 21.15 9.11
CA GLU A 170 -7.11 22.18 10.14
C GLU A 170 -6.69 21.58 11.49
N ALA A 171 -7.31 20.47 11.91
CA ALA A 171 -6.93 19.76 13.11
C ALA A 171 -5.45 19.31 13.07
N ARG A 172 -4.96 18.79 11.93
CA ARG A 172 -3.55 18.44 11.75
C ARG A 172 -2.58 19.61 11.88
N LYS A 173 -2.97 20.81 11.43
CA LYS A 173 -2.15 22.01 11.60
C LYS A 173 -2.05 22.42 13.06
N GLN A 174 -3.16 22.30 13.79
CA GLN A 174 -3.21 22.59 15.23
C GLN A 174 -2.33 21.60 16.00
N ASP A 175 -2.44 20.30 15.70
CA ASP A 175 -1.59 19.26 16.30
C ASP A 175 -0.10 19.51 16.02
N ALA A 176 0.26 19.88 14.79
CA ALA A 176 1.65 20.21 14.43
C ALA A 176 2.17 21.44 15.19
N THR A 177 1.31 22.39 15.53
CA THR A 177 1.66 23.58 16.32
C THR A 177 1.82 23.25 17.80
N GLN A 178 1.03 22.30 18.32
CA GLN A 178 1.01 21.91 19.73
C GLN A 178 2.07 20.85 20.09
N ALA A 179 2.51 20.04 19.13
CA ALA A 179 3.39 18.89 19.38
C ALA A 179 4.79 19.22 19.93
N GLY A 180 5.22 20.48 19.95
CA GLY A 180 6.54 20.87 20.46
C GLY A 180 7.68 20.29 19.61
N GLU A 181 8.62 19.56 20.23
CA GLU A 181 9.73 18.90 19.51
C GLU A 181 9.21 17.94 18.41
N ALA A 182 9.84 18.01 17.24
CA ALA A 182 9.45 17.20 16.10
C ALA A 182 9.64 15.70 16.41
N LYS A 183 8.54 14.93 16.29
CA LYS A 183 8.57 13.45 16.32
C LYS A 183 9.74 12.94 15.47
N THR A 184 10.50 11.99 16.00
CA THR A 184 11.64 11.39 15.29
C THR A 184 11.27 9.99 14.81
N GLY A 185 11.60 9.68 13.56
CA GLY A 185 11.38 8.35 12.99
C GLY A 185 9.97 8.02 12.54
N TYR A 186 9.76 6.73 12.27
CA TYR A 186 8.52 6.18 11.73
C TYR A 186 7.42 6.12 12.78
N PHE A 187 6.17 6.36 12.36
CA PHE A 187 5.03 6.22 13.23
C PHE A 187 4.57 4.77 13.34
N THR A 188 4.76 4.15 14.51
CA THR A 188 4.53 2.71 14.74
C THR A 188 3.62 2.38 15.92
N GLY A 189 3.15 3.39 16.68
CA GLY A 189 2.42 3.22 17.93
C GLY A 189 1.21 4.15 18.03
N SER A 190 0.90 4.64 19.21
CA SER A 190 -0.14 5.66 19.41
C SER A 190 0.42 6.86 20.15
N ASP A 191 -0.24 8.00 20.00
CA ASP A 191 -0.01 9.21 20.79
C ASP A 191 -1.31 10.02 20.93
N ASN A 192 -1.20 11.27 21.41
CA ASN A 192 -2.33 12.17 21.60
C ASN A 192 -3.07 12.51 20.29
N ALA A 193 -2.38 12.49 19.15
CA ALA A 193 -2.95 12.83 17.85
C ALA A 193 -3.48 11.62 17.09
N TYR A 194 -2.86 10.44 17.25
CA TYR A 194 -3.22 9.23 16.51
C TYR A 194 -3.28 8.01 17.43
N THR A 195 -4.40 7.28 17.36
CA THR A 195 -4.58 5.98 18.02
C THR A 195 -4.45 4.85 17.02
N LEU A 196 -3.57 3.88 17.27
CA LEU A 196 -3.48 2.63 16.50
C LEU A 196 -4.71 1.76 16.79
N MET A 197 -5.51 1.50 15.76
CA MET A 197 -6.76 0.73 15.87
C MET A 197 -6.56 -0.76 15.63
N GLY A 198 -5.52 -1.10 14.86
CA GLY A 198 -5.21 -2.46 14.45
C GLY A 198 -4.08 -2.47 13.43
N SER A 199 -3.57 -3.65 13.15
CA SER A 199 -2.46 -3.84 12.21
C SER A 199 -2.56 -5.15 11.46
N ILE A 200 -2.00 -5.18 10.26
CA ILE A 200 -1.77 -6.39 9.48
C ILE A 200 -0.29 -6.71 9.58
N ALA A 201 0.04 -7.91 10.06
CA ALA A 201 1.41 -8.39 10.07
C ALA A 201 1.89 -8.66 8.63
N TYR A 202 3.16 -8.34 8.37
CA TYR A 202 3.81 -8.69 7.12
C TYR A 202 3.87 -10.22 7.00
N ARG A 203 3.52 -10.74 5.81
CA ARG A 203 3.70 -12.13 5.42
C ARG A 203 3.94 -12.12 3.91
N ALA A 204 4.97 -12.79 3.42
CA ALA A 204 5.15 -12.90 1.98
C ALA A 204 3.90 -13.52 1.34
N ASN A 205 3.51 -13.03 0.16
CA ASN A 205 2.33 -13.47 -0.60
C ASN A 205 0.98 -13.14 0.07
N ARG A 206 0.98 -12.22 1.05
CA ARG A 206 -0.23 -11.64 1.62
C ARG A 206 -0.57 -10.34 0.92
N LEU A 207 -1.81 -10.26 0.44
CA LEU A 207 -2.39 -9.07 -0.18
C LEU A 207 -3.37 -8.40 0.79
N VAL A 208 -3.39 -7.08 0.79
CA VAL A 208 -4.24 -6.24 1.64
C VAL A 208 -4.94 -5.21 0.76
N ILE A 209 -6.25 -5.02 0.93
CA ILE A 209 -7.04 -4.01 0.23
C ILE A 209 -7.84 -3.18 1.23
N TYR A 210 -7.72 -1.87 1.16
CA TYR A 210 -8.45 -0.94 2.01
C TYR A 210 -8.80 0.35 1.25
N PRO A 211 -9.82 1.10 1.69
CA PRO A 211 -10.14 2.39 1.09
C PRO A 211 -8.94 3.32 1.19
N ALA A 212 -8.63 4.04 0.11
CA ALA A 212 -7.50 4.97 0.05
C ALA A 212 -7.62 6.12 1.08
N SER A 213 -8.83 6.36 1.60
CA SER A 213 -9.10 7.36 2.63
C SER A 213 -8.77 6.91 4.06
N LEU A 214 -8.57 5.61 4.29
CA LEU A 214 -8.28 5.08 5.62
C LEU A 214 -6.87 5.49 6.08
N LEU A 215 -6.78 6.09 7.26
CA LEU A 215 -5.49 6.48 7.83
C LEU A 215 -4.63 5.25 8.16
N HIS A 216 -3.40 5.24 7.64
CA HIS A 216 -2.49 4.12 7.77
C HIS A 216 -1.01 4.55 7.78
N SER A 217 -0.14 3.62 8.19
CA SER A 217 1.32 3.80 8.17
C SER A 217 2.01 2.44 8.10
N GLY A 218 3.16 2.37 7.42
CA GLY A 218 4.07 1.24 7.56
C GLY A 218 4.67 1.22 8.97
N LEU A 219 4.62 0.07 9.64
CA LEU A 219 5.10 -0.09 11.02
C LEU A 219 6.63 -0.26 11.11
N VAL A 220 7.39 0.36 10.22
CA VAL A 220 8.84 0.18 10.03
C VAL A 220 9.61 0.40 11.34
N LYS A 221 10.37 -0.61 11.81
CA LYS A 221 10.99 -0.67 13.15
C LYS A 221 12.52 -0.59 13.17
N GLY A 222 13.16 -0.18 12.07
CA GLY A 222 14.60 0.10 12.03
C GLY A 222 15.34 -0.67 10.95
N ARG A 223 16.60 -1.05 11.21
CA ARG A 223 17.53 -1.53 10.18
C ARG A 223 17.05 -2.75 9.39
N GLY A 224 16.31 -3.67 10.02
CA GLY A 224 15.78 -4.86 9.33
C GLY A 224 14.78 -4.54 8.23
N ASP A 225 14.00 -3.48 8.39
CA ASP A 225 13.02 -3.04 7.38
C ASP A 225 13.62 -2.15 6.29
N LEU A 226 14.76 -1.50 6.56
CA LEU A 226 15.30 -0.38 5.78
C LEU A 226 16.43 -0.77 4.82
N ALA A 227 16.47 -2.01 4.35
CA ALA A 227 17.51 -2.43 3.41
C ALA A 227 17.30 -1.76 2.03
N ALA A 228 18.37 -1.22 1.47
CA ALA A 228 18.32 -0.45 0.21
C ALA A 228 17.99 -1.31 -1.03
N SER A 229 18.14 -2.63 -0.94
CA SER A 229 18.00 -3.53 -2.10
C SER A 229 16.60 -4.13 -2.17
N PRO A 230 15.94 -4.11 -3.36
CA PRO A 230 14.67 -4.78 -3.59
C PRO A 230 14.64 -6.26 -3.24
N SER A 231 15.77 -6.98 -3.27
CA SER A 231 15.83 -8.42 -2.99
C SER A 231 15.92 -8.78 -1.51
N SER A 232 16.26 -7.82 -0.65
CA SER A 232 16.47 -8.06 0.79
C SER A 232 15.70 -7.10 1.69
N GLY A 233 15.17 -6.01 1.15
CA GLY A 233 14.37 -5.05 1.89
C GLY A 233 12.92 -5.43 2.01
N ARG A 234 12.19 -4.62 2.79
CA ARG A 234 10.74 -4.67 2.90
C ARG A 234 10.10 -4.22 1.58
N LEU A 235 9.99 -5.16 0.65
CA LEU A 235 9.41 -4.94 -0.67
C LEU A 235 7.89 -5.14 -0.65
N THR A 236 7.17 -4.17 -1.23
CA THR A 236 5.73 -4.28 -1.50
C THR A 236 5.41 -3.93 -2.96
N ALA A 237 4.42 -4.59 -3.54
CA ALA A 237 3.78 -4.16 -4.78
C ALA A 237 2.48 -3.42 -4.41
N ASN A 238 2.31 -2.19 -4.89
CA ASN A 238 1.25 -1.28 -4.45
C ASN A 238 0.52 -0.77 -5.69
N LEU A 239 -0.78 -1.03 -5.76
CA LEU A 239 -1.66 -0.53 -6.79
C LEU A 239 -2.62 0.47 -6.16
N PHE A 240 -2.76 1.61 -6.83
CA PHE A 240 -3.73 2.62 -6.49
C PHE A 240 -4.84 2.60 -7.54
N VAL A 241 -6.05 2.34 -7.06
CA VAL A 241 -7.18 1.94 -7.88
C VAL A 241 -8.30 2.94 -7.69
N SER A 242 -8.93 3.36 -8.77
CA SER A 242 -10.16 4.13 -8.73
C SER A 242 -11.29 3.33 -9.37
N VAL A 243 -12.49 3.44 -8.80
CA VAL A 243 -13.70 2.84 -9.36
C VAL A 243 -14.47 3.90 -10.14
N GLY A 244 -14.55 3.70 -11.46
CA GLY A 244 -15.45 4.44 -12.33
C GLY A 244 -16.86 3.88 -12.27
N GLY A 245 -17.84 4.79 -12.29
CA GLY A 245 -19.22 4.50 -12.67
C GLY A 245 -19.45 4.79 -14.15
#